data_AF-A0A843X1V8-F1
#
_entry.id   AF-A0A843X1V8-F1
#
_cell.length_a   1.000
_cell.length_b   1.000
_cell.length_c   1.000
_cell.angle_alpha   90.00
_cell.angle_beta   90.00
_cell.angle_gamma   90.00
#
_symmetry.space_group_name_H-M   'P 1'
#
loop_
_entity.id
_entity.type
_entity.pdbx_description
1 polymer ?
#
loop_
_entity_poly.entity_id
_entity_poly.type
_entity_poly.pdbx_seq_one_letter_code
_entity_poly.pdbx_strand_id
1 'polypeptide(L)'
;MLTAAEGGVQLVVDRPYKAGESIAVWCGPQPNSRLLLNYGFVDEDNPYDRLMVEASLNVEDPQYQDKRLVAQRNGKLAIQVFHVYVGKEKEAILDMLPYLRLGYVSDPSEMHSVISSQGPICPMLTTFFIKYEQVSPCMERAVLDQLSGYFKARLASYPTTLSDDEALLADCNLDRKKRVATQLLKLEKKMLNSCLQATADLIDQSGQIQEIYVNGSSSVKISLFIFVFTSQQS
;
A
#
# COMPACT_ATOMS: atom_id res chain seq x y z
N MET A 1 0.96 28.18 -11.02
CA MET A 1 -0.13 28.04 -10.03
C MET A 1 -1.37 28.78 -10.53
N LEU A 2 -2.55 28.14 -10.49
CA LEU A 2 -3.82 28.78 -10.87
C LEU A 2 -4.37 29.57 -9.68
N THR A 3 -4.69 30.84 -9.89
CA THR A 3 -5.27 31.73 -8.87
C THR A 3 -6.53 32.38 -9.40
N ALA A 4 -7.55 32.51 -8.55
CA ALA A 4 -8.72 33.31 -8.89
C ALA A 4 -8.37 34.79 -8.72
N ALA A 5 -8.56 35.60 -9.75
CA ALA A 5 -8.31 37.04 -9.72
C ALA A 5 -9.39 37.76 -10.54
N GLU A 6 -10.00 38.80 -9.96
CA GLU A 6 -10.92 39.72 -10.64
C GLU A 6 -12.03 39.06 -11.49
N GLY A 7 -12.65 38.00 -10.98
CA GLY A 7 -13.72 37.28 -11.70
C GLY A 7 -13.22 36.33 -12.80
N GLY A 8 -11.91 36.10 -12.91
CA GLY A 8 -11.28 35.17 -13.84
C GLY A 8 -10.28 34.20 -13.18
N VAL A 9 -9.69 33.35 -14.01
CA VAL A 9 -8.63 32.40 -13.63
C VAL A 9 -7.31 32.88 -14.20
N GLN A 10 -6.31 33.06 -13.35
CA GLN A 10 -4.96 33.46 -13.71
C GLN A 10 -4.02 32.25 -13.57
N LEU A 11 -3.26 31.95 -14.62
CA LEU A 11 -2.19 30.95 -14.57
C LEU A 11 -0.83 31.66 -14.41
N VAL A 12 -0.22 31.48 -13.25
CA VAL A 12 1.17 31.93 -13.00
C VAL A 12 2.12 30.81 -13.41
N VAL A 13 3.15 31.13 -14.20
CA VAL A 13 4.20 30.15 -14.58
C VAL A 13 4.97 29.66 -13.36
N ASP A 14 5.36 28.39 -13.37
CA ASP A 14 6.12 27.74 -12.31
C ASP A 14 7.62 28.05 -12.38
N ARG A 15 8.13 28.35 -13.58
CA ARG A 15 9.52 28.73 -13.83
C ARG A 15 9.64 29.73 -15.00
N PRO A 16 10.80 30.38 -15.18
CA PRO A 16 11.05 31.18 -16.37
C PRO A 16 11.09 30.30 -17.63
N TYR A 17 10.41 30.73 -18.70
CA TYR A 17 10.35 30.03 -19.99
C TYR A 17 11.07 30.83 -21.07
N LYS A 18 11.72 30.13 -22.01
CA LYS A 18 12.27 30.74 -23.23
C LYS A 18 11.26 30.72 -24.37
N ALA A 19 11.38 31.64 -25.32
CA ALA A 19 10.56 31.62 -26.53
C ALA A 19 10.72 30.28 -27.28
N GLY A 20 9.61 29.63 -27.63
CA GLY A 20 9.59 28.30 -28.26
C GLY A 20 9.60 27.13 -27.27
N GLU A 21 9.73 27.36 -25.96
CA GLU A 21 9.62 26.32 -24.94
C GLU A 21 8.15 25.98 -24.65
N SER A 22 7.86 24.70 -24.43
CA SER A 22 6.52 24.26 -24.06
C SER A 22 6.18 24.66 -22.63
N ILE A 23 5.03 25.30 -22.43
CA ILE A 23 4.51 25.63 -21.10
C ILE A 23 3.74 24.43 -20.57
N ALA A 24 4.12 23.95 -19.39
CA ALA A 24 3.45 22.85 -18.70
C ALA A 24 2.66 23.38 -17.52
N VAL A 25 1.51 22.77 -17.23
CA VAL A 25 0.68 23.12 -16.08
C VAL A 25 0.60 21.93 -15.14
N TRP A 26 0.99 22.14 -13.88
CA TRP A 26 0.85 21.13 -12.85
C TRP A 26 -0.62 21.02 -12.39
N CYS A 27 -1.24 19.88 -12.68
CA CYS A 27 -2.64 19.58 -12.35
C CYS A 27 -2.83 18.92 -10.97
N GLY A 28 -1.83 19.06 -10.09
CA GLY A 28 -1.82 18.45 -8.76
C GLY A 28 -1.19 17.05 -8.72
N PRO A 29 -1.06 16.46 -7.52
CA PRO A 29 -0.47 15.14 -7.33
C PRO A 29 -1.46 14.04 -7.75
N GLN A 30 -1.35 13.56 -8.99
CA GLN A 30 -2.23 12.54 -9.57
C GLN A 30 -1.46 11.24 -9.82
N PRO A 31 -1.99 10.07 -9.43
CA PRO A 31 -1.37 8.79 -9.80
C PRO A 31 -1.59 8.47 -11.27
N ASN A 32 -0.77 7.56 -11.81
CA ASN A 32 -0.81 7.22 -13.23
C ASN A 32 -2.14 6.60 -13.66
N SER A 33 -2.81 5.85 -12.78
CA SER A 33 -4.16 5.35 -13.02
C SER A 33 -5.16 6.47 -13.33
N ARG A 34 -5.06 7.60 -12.63
CA ARG A 34 -5.92 8.77 -12.83
C ARG A 34 -5.46 9.62 -14.01
N LEU A 35 -4.16 9.73 -14.26
CA LEU A 35 -3.62 10.40 -15.44
C LEU A 35 -4.06 9.70 -16.72
N LEU A 36 -4.02 8.37 -16.74
CA LEU A 36 -4.46 7.57 -17.87
C LEU A 36 -5.95 7.76 -18.15
N LEU A 37 -6.80 7.59 -17.13
CA LEU A 37 -8.25 7.64 -17.32
C LEU A 37 -8.75 9.01 -17.77
N ASN A 38 -8.16 10.09 -17.24
CA ASN A 38 -8.66 11.45 -17.50
C ASN A 38 -7.94 12.16 -18.64
N TYR A 39 -6.67 11.81 -18.90
CA TYR A 39 -5.81 12.55 -19.82
C TYR A 39 -5.12 11.66 -20.87
N GLY A 40 -5.24 10.33 -20.77
CA GLY A 40 -4.78 9.40 -21.81
C GLY A 40 -3.27 9.18 -21.86
N PHE A 41 -2.54 9.49 -20.78
CA PHE A 41 -1.09 9.27 -20.72
C PHE A 41 -0.65 8.66 -19.38
N VAL A 42 0.55 8.10 -19.37
CA VAL A 42 1.25 7.58 -18.18
C VAL A 42 2.61 8.26 -18.14
N ASP A 43 2.98 8.75 -16.95
CA ASP A 43 4.30 9.32 -16.70
C ASP A 43 5.13 8.29 -15.92
N GLU A 44 6.17 7.74 -16.56
CA GLU A 44 7.00 6.69 -15.97
C GLU A 44 7.82 7.17 -14.77
N ASP A 45 8.05 8.49 -14.66
CA ASP A 45 8.82 9.12 -13.61
C ASP A 45 7.93 9.84 -12.58
N ASN A 46 6.61 9.57 -12.60
CA ASN A 46 5.64 10.24 -11.74
C ASN A 46 5.90 9.97 -10.24
N PRO A 47 6.35 10.98 -9.45
CA PRO A 47 6.65 10.78 -8.03
C PRO A 47 5.40 10.65 -7.15
N TYR A 48 4.22 10.89 -7.71
CA TYR A 48 2.93 10.78 -7.02
C TYR A 48 2.17 9.51 -7.38
N ASP A 49 2.79 8.62 -8.17
CA ASP A 49 2.18 7.33 -8.47
C ASP A 49 2.04 6.49 -7.21
N ARG A 50 0.95 5.73 -7.14
CA ARG A 50 0.61 4.95 -5.95
C ARG A 50 -0.29 3.77 -6.24
N LEU A 51 -0.10 2.73 -5.43
CA LEU A 51 -1.01 1.61 -5.31
C LEU A 51 -1.92 1.80 -4.09
N MET A 52 -3.11 1.22 -4.16
CA MET A 52 -4.02 1.10 -3.02
C MET A 52 -4.01 -0.35 -2.52
N VAL A 53 -3.86 -0.52 -1.21
CA VAL A 53 -3.99 -1.79 -0.49
C VAL A 53 -5.13 -1.66 0.50
N GLU A 54 -6.17 -2.46 0.37
CA GLU A 54 -7.28 -2.45 1.31
C GLU A 54 -7.23 -3.66 2.24
N ALA A 55 -7.36 -3.40 3.54
CA ALA A 55 -7.40 -4.40 4.59
C ALA A 55 -8.66 -4.22 5.45
N SER A 56 -9.34 -5.32 5.76
CA SER A 56 -10.57 -5.29 6.55
C SER A 56 -10.48 -6.16 7.80
N LEU A 57 -11.07 -5.67 8.89
CA LEU A 57 -11.30 -6.47 10.08
C LEU A 57 -12.36 -7.53 9.79
N ASN A 58 -12.13 -8.77 10.24
CA ASN A 58 -13.09 -9.85 10.05
C ASN A 58 -14.34 -9.63 10.90
N VAL A 59 -15.50 -9.50 10.27
CA VAL A 59 -16.79 -9.31 10.94
C VAL A 59 -17.25 -10.52 11.75
N GLU A 60 -16.74 -11.71 11.43
CA GLU A 60 -17.02 -12.96 12.14
C GLU A 60 -16.13 -13.14 13.39
N ASP A 61 -15.19 -12.23 13.63
CA ASP A 61 -14.30 -12.27 14.78
C ASP A 61 -15.10 -11.98 16.08
N PRO A 62 -15.03 -12.85 17.11
CA PRO A 62 -15.70 -12.60 18.39
C PRO A 62 -15.33 -11.27 19.05
N GLN A 63 -14.12 -10.77 18.79
CA GLN A 63 -13.59 -9.50 19.29
C GLN A 63 -13.70 -8.37 18.26
N TYR A 64 -14.52 -8.52 17.22
CA TYR A 64 -14.65 -7.52 16.14
C TYR A 64 -14.96 -6.11 16.66
N GLN A 65 -15.88 -5.98 17.63
CA GLN A 65 -16.25 -4.66 18.16
C GLN A 65 -15.08 -3.96 18.85
N ASP A 66 -14.27 -4.71 19.60
CA ASP A 66 -13.09 -4.22 20.27
C ASP A 66 -12.01 -3.80 19.26
N LYS A 67 -11.73 -4.66 18.27
CA LYS A 67 -10.78 -4.35 17.18
C LYS A 67 -11.21 -3.11 16.40
N ARG A 68 -12.50 -2.99 16.09
CA ARG A 68 -13.04 -1.80 15.42
C ARG A 68 -12.88 -0.54 16.27
N LEU A 69 -13.14 -0.62 17.57
CA LEU A 69 -12.96 0.50 18.50
C LEU A 69 -11.49 0.95 18.55
N VAL A 70 -10.56 0.01 18.65
CA VAL A 70 -9.11 0.29 18.64
C VAL A 70 -8.69 0.92 17.32
N ALA A 71 -9.13 0.39 16.18
CA ALA A 71 -8.88 0.98 14.86
C ALA A 71 -9.35 2.44 14.78
N GLN A 72 -10.59 2.71 15.19
CA GLN A 72 -11.20 4.04 15.14
C GLN A 72 -10.50 5.05 16.04
N ARG A 73 -10.13 4.66 17.27
CA ARG A 73 -9.37 5.51 18.19
C ARG A 73 -8.04 5.99 17.61
N ASN A 74 -7.55 5.29 16.58
CA ASN A 74 -6.27 5.52 15.95
C ASN A 74 -6.38 6.02 14.52
N GLY A 75 -7.55 6.58 14.19
CA GLY A 75 -7.81 7.19 12.89
C GLY A 75 -7.88 6.19 11.74
N LYS A 76 -8.05 4.90 12.03
CA LYS A 76 -8.24 3.85 11.02
C LYS A 76 -9.71 3.40 10.98
N LEU A 77 -10.13 2.91 9.82
CA LEU A 77 -11.48 2.38 9.59
C LEU A 77 -11.51 0.86 9.77
N ALA A 78 -12.71 0.27 9.88
CA ALA A 78 -12.85 -1.20 9.87
C ALA A 78 -12.51 -1.81 8.49
N ILE A 79 -12.63 -1.01 7.43
CA ILE A 79 -12.10 -1.28 6.10
C ILE A 79 -11.12 -0.14 5.81
N GLN A 80 -9.83 -0.41 5.92
CA GLN A 80 -8.78 0.57 5.81
C GLN A 80 -8.10 0.48 4.45
N VAL A 81 -8.06 1.60 3.74
CA VAL A 81 -7.27 1.77 2.52
C VAL A 81 -5.93 2.39 2.86
N PHE A 82 -4.85 1.73 2.49
CA PHE A 82 -3.49 2.20 2.60
C PHE A 82 -2.97 2.59 1.21
N HIS A 83 -2.27 3.71 1.15
CA HIS A 83 -1.65 4.20 -0.08
C HIS A 83 -0.16 3.89 -0.05
N VAL A 84 0.30 3.14 -1.05
CA VAL A 84 1.72 2.84 -1.25
C VAL A 84 2.23 3.75 -2.35
N TYR A 85 3.01 4.77 -2.00
CA TYR A 85 3.63 5.66 -2.97
C TYR A 85 4.91 5.03 -3.54
N VAL A 86 5.21 5.36 -4.79
CA VAL A 86 6.46 4.93 -5.45
C VAL A 86 7.68 5.34 -4.62
N GLY A 87 8.60 4.40 -4.38
CA GLY A 87 9.79 4.63 -3.57
C GLY A 87 9.54 4.77 -2.07
N LYS A 88 8.31 4.53 -1.61
CA LYS A 88 7.87 4.54 -0.19
C LYS A 88 7.21 3.24 0.22
N GLU A 89 7.54 2.15 -0.45
CA GLU A 89 6.94 0.84 -0.24
C GLU A 89 7.22 0.30 1.17
N LYS A 90 8.46 0.45 1.66
CA LYS A 90 8.84 0.01 3.01
C LYS A 90 8.10 0.79 4.09
N GLU A 91 8.04 2.12 4.00
CA GLU A 91 7.31 2.95 4.95
C GLU A 91 5.81 2.61 4.95
N ALA A 92 5.22 2.37 3.78
CA ALA A 92 3.82 1.98 3.68
C ALA A 92 3.54 0.61 4.32
N ILE A 93 4.42 -0.38 4.12
CA ILE A 93 4.31 -1.68 4.79
C ILE A 93 4.35 -1.49 6.31
N LEU A 94 5.30 -0.71 6.82
CA LEU A 94 5.41 -0.42 8.25
C LEU A 94 4.17 0.28 8.82
N ASP A 95 3.51 1.18 8.07
CA ASP A 95 2.23 1.80 8.48
C ASP A 95 1.05 0.79 8.47
N MET A 96 1.09 -0.22 7.60
CA MET A 96 0.07 -1.29 7.58
C MET A 96 0.20 -2.24 8.76
N LEU A 97 1.43 -2.55 9.19
CA LEU A 97 1.69 -3.59 10.18
C LEU A 97 0.86 -3.46 11.46
N PRO A 98 0.73 -2.30 12.13
CA PRO A 98 -0.03 -2.21 13.38
C PRO A 98 -1.52 -2.55 13.20
N TYR A 99 -2.11 -2.17 12.07
CA TYR A 99 -3.49 -2.52 11.74
C TYR A 99 -3.64 -4.02 11.47
N LEU A 100 -2.69 -4.63 10.75
CA LEU A 100 -2.68 -6.08 10.54
C LEU A 100 -2.44 -6.81 11.87
N ARG A 101 -1.52 -6.30 12.68
CA ARG A 101 -1.29 -6.51 14.13
C ARG A 101 -2.58 -6.86 14.87
N LEU A 102 -3.45 -5.86 14.88
CA LEU A 102 -4.72 -5.87 15.58
C LEU A 102 -5.64 -7.02 15.15
N GLY A 103 -5.60 -7.39 13.87
CA GLY A 103 -6.37 -8.51 13.37
C GLY A 103 -5.97 -9.82 14.02
N TYR A 104 -4.69 -10.03 14.35
CA TYR A 104 -4.18 -11.29 14.91
C TYR A 104 -4.31 -11.42 16.44
N VAL A 105 -4.67 -10.35 17.16
CA VAL A 105 -4.92 -10.42 18.61
C VAL A 105 -6.11 -11.32 18.85
N SER A 106 -5.88 -12.43 19.56
CA SER A 106 -6.89 -13.48 19.80
C SER A 106 -7.17 -13.73 21.28
N ASP A 107 -6.24 -13.38 22.16
CA ASP A 107 -6.45 -13.49 23.61
C ASP A 107 -7.24 -12.26 24.10
N PRO A 108 -8.38 -12.46 24.79
CA PRO A 108 -9.11 -11.37 25.42
C PRO A 108 -8.29 -10.53 26.41
N SER A 109 -7.31 -11.14 27.09
CA SER A 109 -6.46 -10.42 28.04
C SER A 109 -5.51 -9.46 27.32
N GLU A 110 -4.85 -9.92 26.25
CA GLU A 110 -4.07 -9.06 25.34
C GLU A 110 -4.91 -7.94 24.75
N MET A 111 -6.13 -8.24 24.28
CA MET A 111 -7.04 -7.23 23.74
C MET A 111 -7.39 -6.16 24.78
N HIS A 112 -7.63 -6.54 26.04
CA HIS A 112 -7.90 -5.58 27.11
C HIS A 112 -6.69 -4.67 27.37
N SER A 113 -5.46 -5.21 27.32
CA SER A 113 -4.23 -4.40 27.39
C SER A 113 -4.21 -3.36 26.26
N VAL A 114 -4.45 -3.79 25.01
CA VAL A 114 -4.50 -2.93 23.83
C VAL A 114 -5.54 -1.80 23.98
N ILE A 115 -6.76 -2.12 24.42
CA ILE A 115 -7.84 -1.13 24.61
C ILE A 115 -7.49 -0.12 25.72
N SER A 116 -6.83 -0.57 26.77
CA SER A 116 -6.49 0.24 27.95
C SER A 116 -5.30 1.17 27.73
N SER A 117 -4.42 0.84 26.78
CA SER A 117 -3.27 1.66 26.43
C SER A 117 -3.69 3.01 25.83
N GLN A 118 -3.14 4.12 26.37
CA GLN A 118 -3.35 5.47 25.84
C GLN A 118 -2.18 5.85 24.94
N GLY A 119 -2.25 5.47 23.67
CA GLY A 119 -1.27 5.82 22.64
C GLY A 119 -1.79 5.50 21.24
N PRO A 120 -1.08 5.91 20.17
CA PRO A 120 -1.39 5.45 18.81
C PRO A 120 -1.40 3.89 18.77
N ILE A 121 -2.02 3.24 17.76
CA ILE A 121 -1.76 1.81 17.45
C ILE A 121 -0.31 1.76 16.95
N CYS A 122 0.67 1.96 17.81
CA CYS A 122 2.12 1.94 17.57
C CYS A 122 2.80 2.30 18.90
N PRO A 123 3.89 1.68 19.39
CA PRO A 123 4.67 0.53 18.93
C PRO A 123 4.88 -0.46 20.10
N MET A 124 3.82 -1.15 20.57
CA MET A 124 3.99 -2.24 21.55
C MET A 124 4.92 -3.34 21.02
N LEU A 125 5.10 -3.42 19.70
CA LEU A 125 5.65 -4.60 19.01
C LEU A 125 7.00 -4.34 18.33
N THR A 126 7.52 -3.11 18.42
CA THR A 126 8.75 -2.70 17.73
C THR A 126 9.75 -1.95 18.61
N THR A 127 9.52 -1.83 19.93
CA THR A 127 10.47 -1.13 20.81
C THR A 127 11.03 -2.03 21.91
N PHE A 128 12.32 -2.25 21.79
CA PHE A 128 13.23 -3.09 22.56
C PHE A 128 13.42 -2.69 24.04
N PHE A 129 12.50 -1.94 24.65
CA PHE A 129 12.63 -1.46 26.04
C PHE A 129 11.26 -1.31 26.70
N ILE A 130 10.68 -2.42 27.14
CA ILE A 130 10.12 -2.66 28.49
C ILE A 130 9.75 -4.14 28.52
N LYS A 131 10.29 -4.79 29.54
CA LYS A 131 10.25 -6.22 29.83
C LYS A 131 8.78 -6.66 30.04
N TYR A 132 8.02 -7.01 28.99
CA TYR A 132 6.91 -8.01 28.95
C TYR A 132 5.86 -7.96 27.79
N GLU A 133 6.02 -7.25 26.66
CA GLU A 133 5.01 -7.28 25.57
C GLU A 133 5.62 -7.48 24.17
N GLN A 134 6.35 -8.59 23.97
CA GLN A 134 6.73 -9.00 22.62
C GLN A 134 5.49 -9.52 21.89
N VAL A 135 5.18 -8.97 20.71
CA VAL A 135 4.37 -9.74 19.76
C VAL A 135 5.13 -11.03 19.55
N SER A 136 4.43 -12.15 19.70
CA SER A 136 5.05 -13.43 19.46
C SER A 136 5.72 -13.39 18.08
N PRO A 137 7.01 -13.74 17.95
CA PRO A 137 7.69 -13.74 16.66
C PRO A 137 6.93 -14.51 15.57
N CYS A 138 6.10 -15.49 15.96
CA CYS A 138 5.22 -16.19 15.03
C CYS A 138 4.06 -15.34 14.50
N MET A 139 3.50 -14.42 15.29
CA MET A 139 2.47 -13.48 14.85
C MET A 139 3.04 -12.47 13.85
N GLU A 140 4.21 -11.91 14.14
CA GLU A 140 4.86 -10.97 13.22
C GLU A 140 5.15 -11.64 11.87
N ARG A 141 5.68 -12.86 11.92
CA ARG A 141 5.93 -13.67 10.74
C ARG A 141 4.63 -13.97 9.98
N ALA A 142 3.56 -14.36 10.67
CA ALA A 142 2.28 -14.66 10.05
C ALA A 142 1.67 -13.43 9.35
N VAL A 143 1.77 -12.24 9.94
CA VAL A 143 1.32 -10.97 9.34
C VAL A 143 2.09 -10.66 8.06
N LEU A 144 3.43 -10.76 8.11
CA LEU A 144 4.29 -10.50 6.96
C LEU A 144 4.09 -11.54 5.85
N ASP A 145 3.93 -12.81 6.20
CA ASP A 145 3.61 -13.87 5.24
C ASP A 145 2.23 -13.65 4.61
N GLN A 146 1.24 -13.18 5.37
CA GLN A 146 -0.08 -12.83 4.83
C GLN A 146 0.03 -11.67 3.82
N LEU A 147 0.79 -10.63 4.14
CA LEU A 147 1.00 -9.48 3.27
C LEU A 147 1.80 -9.88 2.00
N SER A 148 2.82 -10.72 2.16
CA SER A 148 3.56 -11.31 1.04
C SER A 148 2.65 -12.13 0.13
N GLY A 149 1.79 -12.97 0.72
CA GLY A 149 0.79 -13.76 0.01
C GLY A 149 -0.17 -12.89 -0.79
N TYR A 150 -0.62 -11.77 -0.22
CA TYR A 150 -1.48 -10.81 -0.92
C TYR A 150 -0.79 -10.20 -2.15
N PHE A 151 0.44 -9.70 -2.02
CA PHE A 151 1.14 -9.11 -3.16
C PHE A 151 1.44 -10.16 -4.25
N LYS A 152 1.80 -11.39 -3.87
CA LYS A 152 1.98 -12.50 -4.82
C LYS A 152 0.68 -12.84 -5.55
N ALA A 153 -0.44 -12.94 -4.84
CA ALA A 153 -1.75 -13.21 -5.44
C ALA A 153 -2.17 -12.08 -6.39
N ARG A 154 -1.93 -10.83 -6.01
CA ARG A 154 -2.20 -9.67 -6.86
C ARG A 154 -1.33 -9.69 -8.13
N LEU A 155 -0.04 -9.98 -8.03
CA LEU A 155 0.83 -10.15 -9.20
C LEU A 155 0.37 -11.30 -10.11
N ALA A 156 -0.02 -12.43 -9.54
CA ALA A 156 -0.50 -13.58 -10.29
C ALA A 156 -1.87 -13.35 -10.97
N SER A 157 -2.62 -12.32 -10.56
CA SER A 157 -3.90 -11.96 -11.19
C SER A 157 -3.73 -11.23 -12.53
N TYR A 158 -2.53 -10.70 -12.83
CA TYR A 158 -2.26 -10.08 -14.11
C TYR A 158 -2.02 -11.15 -15.18
N PRO A 159 -2.55 -10.96 -16.41
CA PRO A 159 -2.37 -11.93 -17.50
C PRO A 159 -0.95 -11.97 -18.06
N THR A 160 -0.13 -10.95 -17.78
CA THR A 160 1.24 -10.80 -18.26
C THR A 160 2.20 -10.57 -17.10
N THR A 161 3.45 -11.01 -17.25
CA THR A 161 4.52 -10.73 -16.29
C THR A 161 5.14 -9.35 -16.52
N LEU A 162 6.04 -8.92 -15.62
CA LEU A 162 6.79 -7.68 -15.82
C LEU A 162 7.69 -7.75 -17.06
N SER A 163 8.36 -8.90 -17.25
CA SER A 163 9.22 -9.17 -18.41
C SER A 163 8.44 -9.14 -19.72
N ASP A 164 7.22 -9.67 -19.74
CA ASP A 164 6.36 -9.65 -20.94
C ASP A 164 5.99 -8.21 -21.32
N ASP A 165 5.67 -7.37 -20.34
CA ASP A 165 5.33 -5.97 -20.59
C ASP A 165 6.54 -5.16 -21.11
N GLU A 166 7.73 -5.41 -20.56
CA GLU A 166 8.97 -4.80 -21.05
C GLU A 166 9.26 -5.21 -22.50
N ALA A 167 9.08 -6.50 -22.83
CA ALA A 167 9.21 -7.00 -24.19
C ALA A 167 8.17 -6.38 -25.15
N LEU A 168 6.91 -6.25 -24.71
CA LEU A 168 5.85 -5.60 -25.50
C LEU A 168 6.16 -4.13 -25.78
N LEU A 169 6.68 -3.40 -24.80
CA LEU A 169 6.99 -1.97 -24.96
C LEU A 169 8.20 -1.71 -25.87
N ALA A 170 9.09 -2.70 -26.02
CA ALA A 170 10.21 -2.65 -26.96
C ALA A 170 9.76 -2.69 -28.44
N ASP A 171 8.56 -3.19 -28.75
CA ASP A 171 8.02 -3.19 -30.11
C ASP A 171 7.61 -1.78 -30.56
N CYS A 172 8.35 -1.21 -31.52
CA CYS A 172 8.11 0.11 -32.10
C CYS A 172 6.71 0.26 -32.73
N ASN A 173 6.10 -0.85 -33.18
CA ASN A 173 4.83 -0.86 -33.90
C ASN A 173 3.61 -1.08 -32.99
N LEU A 174 3.82 -1.17 -31.67
CA LEU A 174 2.73 -1.34 -30.71
C LEU A 174 1.75 -0.16 -30.81
N ASP A 175 0.46 -0.50 -30.91
CA ASP A 175 -0.63 0.49 -30.89
C ASP A 175 -0.49 1.45 -29.69
N ARG A 176 -0.75 2.74 -29.92
CA ARG A 176 -0.53 3.79 -28.91
C ARG A 176 -1.35 3.55 -27.64
N LYS A 177 -2.61 3.11 -27.76
CA LYS A 177 -3.45 2.85 -26.59
C LYS A 177 -2.97 1.62 -25.83
N LYS A 178 -2.59 0.56 -26.55
CA LYS A 178 -1.97 -0.63 -25.95
C LYS A 178 -0.68 -0.27 -25.23
N ARG A 179 0.19 0.54 -25.84
CA ARG A 179 1.45 1.00 -25.24
C ARG A 179 1.21 1.68 -23.90
N VAL A 180 0.31 2.67 -23.84
CA VAL A 180 0.05 3.39 -22.59
C VAL A 180 -0.57 2.48 -21.52
N ALA A 181 -1.47 1.57 -21.90
CA ALA A 181 -2.00 0.57 -20.97
C ALA A 181 -0.91 -0.36 -20.42
N THR A 182 -0.01 -0.85 -21.28
CA THR A 182 1.13 -1.68 -20.88
C THR A 182 2.10 -0.93 -19.98
N GLN A 183 2.32 0.37 -20.21
CA GLN A 183 3.13 1.20 -19.32
C GLN A 183 2.54 1.27 -17.90
N LEU A 184 1.22 1.47 -17.77
CA LEU A 184 0.57 1.48 -16.46
C LEU A 184 0.75 0.13 -15.74
N LEU A 185 0.46 -0.98 -16.43
CA LEU A 185 0.57 -2.33 -15.85
C LEU A 185 2.01 -2.66 -15.44
N LYS A 186 3.01 -2.26 -16.24
CA LYS A 186 4.42 -2.40 -15.90
C LYS A 186 4.74 -1.68 -14.59
N LEU A 187 4.31 -0.43 -14.44
CA LEU A 187 4.57 0.37 -13.23
C LEU A 187 3.89 -0.22 -11.99
N GLU A 188 2.63 -0.65 -12.11
CA GLU A 188 1.93 -1.33 -11.00
C GLU A 188 2.67 -2.60 -10.57
N LYS A 189 3.07 -3.45 -11.52
CA LYS A 189 3.85 -4.67 -11.23
C LYS A 189 5.20 -4.37 -10.63
N LYS A 190 5.88 -3.31 -11.06
CA LYS A 190 7.15 -2.86 -10.48
C LYS A 190 6.97 -2.48 -9.02
N MET A 191 5.94 -1.68 -8.70
CA MET A 191 5.63 -1.31 -7.31
C MET A 191 5.24 -2.51 -6.45
N LEU A 192 4.47 -3.46 -6.98
CA LEU A 192 4.12 -4.69 -6.26
C LEU A 192 5.36 -5.56 -5.96
N ASN A 193 6.31 -5.67 -6.90
CA ASN A 193 7.58 -6.33 -6.65
C ASN A 193 8.42 -5.61 -5.59
N SER A 194 8.47 -4.28 -5.62
CA SER A 194 9.11 -3.48 -4.56
C SER A 194 8.47 -3.72 -3.18
N CYS A 195 7.15 -3.85 -3.10
CA CYS A 195 6.45 -4.21 -1.87
C CYS A 195 6.82 -5.62 -1.40
N LEU A 196 6.91 -6.59 -2.32
CA LEU A 196 7.35 -7.95 -2.00
C LEU A 196 8.76 -7.98 -1.45
N GLN A 197 9.68 -7.26 -2.10
CA GLN A 197 11.07 -7.17 -1.65
C GLN A 197 11.15 -6.54 -0.26
N ALA A 198 10.48 -5.41 -0.03
CA ALA A 198 10.47 -4.76 1.28
C ALA A 198 9.84 -5.66 2.37
N THR A 199 8.83 -6.47 2.03
CA THR A 199 8.25 -7.45 2.96
C THR A 199 9.24 -8.59 3.26
N ALA A 200 9.94 -9.09 2.25
CA ALA A 200 10.97 -10.12 2.40
C ALA A 200 12.15 -9.63 3.27
N ASP A 201 12.59 -8.38 3.07
CA ASP A 201 13.66 -7.79 3.86
C ASP A 201 13.28 -7.69 5.35
N LEU A 202 12.01 -7.36 5.66
CA LEU A 202 11.48 -7.33 7.03
C LEU A 202 11.40 -8.73 7.63
N ILE A 203 11.00 -9.71 6.82
CA ILE A 203 10.99 -11.12 7.20
C ILE A 203 12.41 -11.59 7.56
N ASP A 204 13.41 -11.31 6.73
CA ASP A 204 14.78 -11.74 6.94
C ASP A 204 15.40 -11.07 8.19
N GLN A 205 15.09 -9.79 8.40
CA GLN A 205 15.46 -9.06 9.63
C GLN A 205 14.82 -9.70 10.88
N SER A 206 13.60 -10.24 10.77
CA SER A 206 12.93 -10.94 11.88
C SER A 206 13.48 -12.36 12.12
N GLY A 207 13.94 -13.04 11.06
CA GLY A 207 14.48 -14.40 11.11
C GLY A 207 15.83 -14.50 11.83
N GLN A 208 16.66 -13.46 11.79
CA GLN A 208 17.92 -13.40 12.55
C GLN A 208 17.72 -13.38 14.07
N ILE A 209 16.49 -13.15 14.55
CA ILE A 209 16.11 -13.11 15.97
C ILE A 209 15.49 -14.45 16.44
N GLN A 210 15.13 -15.36 15.50
CA GLN A 210 14.25 -16.52 15.71
C GLN A 210 14.93 -17.88 15.94
N GLU A 211 16.26 -18.01 16.07
CA GLU A 211 16.89 -19.31 16.39
C GLU A 211 16.54 -19.87 17.79
N ILE A 212 15.66 -19.21 18.54
CA ILE A 212 15.21 -19.62 19.86
C ILE A 212 13.69 -19.44 19.91
N TYR A 213 12.94 -20.51 20.16
CA TYR A 213 11.48 -20.62 20.31
C TYR A 213 10.65 -20.92 19.04
N VAL A 214 10.26 -22.20 18.90
CA VAL A 214 9.14 -22.64 18.05
C VAL A 214 8.13 -23.40 18.91
N ASN A 215 6.89 -22.90 18.99
CA ASN A 215 5.66 -23.64 18.71
C ASN A 215 4.41 -22.77 18.97
N GLY A 216 3.56 -22.63 17.95
CA GLY A 216 2.23 -22.03 18.07
C GLY A 216 1.70 -21.58 16.70
N SER A 217 0.68 -22.27 16.19
CA SER A 217 -0.04 -21.92 14.97
C SER A 217 -1.35 -21.22 15.36
N SER A 218 -1.54 -19.97 14.89
CA SER A 218 -2.79 -19.22 15.09
C SER A 218 -3.36 -18.84 13.73
N SER A 219 -4.53 -19.39 13.42
CA SER A 219 -5.29 -19.09 12.20
C SER A 219 -6.16 -17.84 12.41
N VAL A 220 -5.62 -16.66 12.14
CA VAL A 220 -6.40 -15.42 12.12
C VAL A 220 -6.43 -14.87 10.71
N LYS A 221 -7.63 -14.56 10.20
CA LYS A 221 -7.85 -14.12 8.81
C LYS A 221 -8.15 -12.63 8.80
N ILE A 222 -7.27 -11.86 8.18
CA ILE A 222 -7.56 -10.49 7.73
C ILE A 222 -7.80 -10.56 6.23
N SER A 223 -8.93 -10.05 5.76
CA SER A 223 -9.22 -10.04 4.33
C SER A 223 -8.52 -8.83 3.70
N LEU A 224 -7.55 -9.11 2.84
CA LEU A 224 -6.90 -8.15 1.97
C LEU A 224 -7.55 -8.20 0.59
N PHE A 225 -8.09 -7.08 0.14
CA PHE A 225 -8.82 -7.02 -1.13
C PHE A 225 -7.94 -6.57 -2.28
N ILE A 226 -8.11 -7.20 -3.44
CA ILE A 226 -7.53 -6.75 -4.70
C ILE A 226 -8.53 -5.77 -5.32
N PHE A 227 -8.22 -4.47 -5.30
CA PHE A 227 -8.89 -3.55 -6.21
C PHE A 227 -8.30 -3.77 -7.61
N VAL A 228 -9.04 -4.52 -8.42
CA VAL A 228 -8.97 -4.32 -9.86
C VAL A 228 -9.71 -3.02 -10.12
N PHE A 229 -9.07 -2.07 -10.81
CA PHE A 229 -9.77 -0.90 -11.36
C PHE A 229 -10.86 -1.42 -12.31
N THR A 230 -12.05 -1.72 -11.78
CA THR A 230 -13.23 -1.82 -12.60
C THR A 230 -13.55 -0.39 -12.98
N SER A 231 -13.36 -0.06 -14.25
CA SER A 231 -13.97 1.14 -14.82
C SER A 231 -15.46 1.05 -14.46
N GLN A 232 -15.95 1.95 -13.62
CA GLN A 232 -17.39 2.15 -13.52
C GLN A 232 -17.88 2.46 -14.93
N GLN A 233 -18.56 1.49 -15.55
CA GLN A 233 -19.30 1.72 -16.78
C GLN A 233 -20.50 2.59 -16.42
N SER A 234 -20.48 3.80 -17.01
CA SER A 234 -21.61 4.66 -17.41
C SER A 234 -22.90 4.62 -16.59
#